data_AF-A0A2W6BG97-F1
#
_entry.id   AF-A0A2W6BG97-F1
#
_cell.length_a   1.000
_cell.length_b   1.000
_cell.length_c   1.000
_cell.angle_alpha   90.00
_cell.angle_beta   90.00
_cell.angle_gamma   90.00
#
_symmetry.space_group_name_H-M   'P 1'
#
loop_
_entity.id
_entity.type
_entity.pdbx_description
1 polymer ?
#
loop_
_entity_poly.entity_id
_entity_poly.type
_entity_poly.pdbx_seq_one_letter_code
_entity_poly.pdbx_strand_id
1 'polypeptide(L)' 'MRSLRLAGRSLLLVAVVAMLAWPCFAADWPQFGFDPQHSGNNPSETVINASNVGQLARLFQVTLPD' A
#
# COMPACT_ATOMS: atom_id res chain seq x y z
N MET A 1 32.24 2.12 29.28
CA MET A 1 32.04 2.95 28.06
C MET A 1 31.92 2.15 26.74
N ARG A 2 31.82 0.81 26.75
CA ARG A 2 31.60 0.00 25.53
C ARG A 2 30.12 -0.28 25.22
N SER A 3 29.25 -0.24 26.24
CA SER A 3 27.80 -0.51 26.13
C SER A 3 27.00 0.57 25.39
N LEU A 4 27.43 1.83 25.44
CA LEU A 4 26.72 2.94 24.77
C LEU A 4 26.82 2.90 23.25
N ARG A 5 27.88 2.30 22.69
CA ARG A 5 28.09 2.21 21.22
C ARG A 5 27.29 1.08 20.56
N LEU A 6 26.86 0.07 21.33
CA LEU A 6 25.99 -0.99 20.83
C LEU A 6 24.53 -0.54 20.78
N ALA A 7 24.06 0.22 21.78
CA ALA A 7 22.68 0.71 21.82
C ALA A 7 22.32 1.61 20.61
N GLY A 8 23.22 2.50 20.20
CA GLY A 8 23.00 3.37 19.03
C GLY A 8 22.94 2.64 17.68
N ARG A 9 23.69 1.54 17.53
CA ARG A 9 23.64 0.68 16.33
C ARG A 9 22.38 -0.17 16.28
N SER A 10 21.93 -0.67 17.44
CA SER A 10 20.68 -1.42 17.54
C SER A 10 19.45 -0.55 17.25
N LEU A 11 19.43 0.71 17.70
CA LEU A 11 18.34 1.66 17.35
C LEU A 11 18.28 1.96 15.85
N LEU A 12 19.43 2.12 15.19
CA LEU A 12 19.50 2.35 13.74
C LEU A 12 19.01 1.13 12.93
N LEU A 13 19.35 -0.08 13.35
CA LEU A 13 18.84 -1.31 12.72
C LEU A 13 17.33 -1.47 12.90
N VAL A 14 16.79 -1.17 14.08
CA VAL A 14 15.34 -1.20 14.34
C VAL A 14 14.62 -0.15 13.48
N ALA A 15 15.17 1.06 13.35
CA ALA A 15 14.59 2.11 12.51
C ALA A 15 14.58 1.73 11.01
N VAL A 16 15.65 1.10 10.50
CA VAL A 16 15.71 0.63 9.11
C VAL A 16 14.72 -0.51 8.87
N VAL A 17 14.62 -1.49 9.77
CA VAL A 17 13.64 -2.58 9.65
C VAL A 17 12.19 -2.05 9.70
N ALA A 18 11.91 -1.05 10.54
CA ALA A 18 10.59 -0.43 10.63
C ALA A 18 10.21 0.35 9.35
N MET A 19 11.16 0.97 8.65
CA MET A 19 10.92 1.66 7.38
C MET A 19 10.71 0.70 6.19
N LEU A 20 11.32 -0.49 6.22
CA LEU A 20 11.13 -1.52 5.19
C LEU A 20 9.84 -2.32 5.37
N ALA A 21 9.23 -2.25 6.56
CA ALA A 21 7.99 -2.93 6.90
C ALA A 21 6.74 -2.07 6.69
N TRP A 22 6.85 -0.93 5.98
CA TRP A 22 5.64 -0.26 5.53
C TRP A 22 4.90 -1.21 4.61
N PRO A 23 3.67 -1.62 4.99
CA PRO A 23 2.90 -2.41 4.08
C PRO A 23 2.62 -1.50 2.90
N CYS A 24 3.21 -1.85 1.76
CA CYS A 24 2.74 -1.39 0.47
C CYS A 24 1.37 -2.05 0.24
N PHE A 25 0.38 -1.72 1.08
CA PHE A 25 -1.00 -1.80 0.67
C PHE A 25 -1.17 -0.63 -0.29
N ALA A 26 -0.62 -0.80 -1.49
CA ALA A 26 -1.23 -0.21 -2.67
C ALA A 26 -2.73 -0.58 -2.64
N ALA A 27 -3.54 0.04 -3.48
CA ALA A 27 -4.98 -0.23 -3.57
C ALA A 27 -5.28 -1.68 -4.09
N ASP A 28 -4.75 -2.69 -3.41
CA ASP A 28 -4.87 -4.11 -3.67
C ASP A 28 -6.29 -4.57 -3.35
N TRP A 29 -6.67 -5.64 -4.04
CA TRP A 29 -7.99 -6.23 -3.93
C TRP A 29 -7.88 -7.69 -3.47
N PRO A 30 -7.68 -7.93 -2.17
CA PRO A 30 -7.27 -9.25 -1.68
C PRO A 30 -8.37 -10.31 -1.75
N GLN A 31 -9.62 -9.90 -1.76
CA GLN A 31 -10.77 -10.79 -1.79
C GLN A 31 -11.96 -10.16 -2.53
N PHE A 32 -12.93 -10.98 -2.91
CA PHE A 32 -14.19 -10.49 -3.47
C PHE A 32 -14.84 -9.47 -2.51
N GLY A 33 -15.31 -8.34 -3.03
CA GLY A 33 -15.90 -7.27 -2.21
C GLY A 33 -14.93 -6.52 -1.30
N PHE A 34 -13.61 -6.65 -1.51
CA PHE A 34 -12.52 -5.96 -0.81
C PHE A 34 -12.33 -6.35 0.67
N ASP A 35 -13.36 -6.24 1.49
CA ASP A 35 -13.35 -6.51 2.94
C ASP A 35 -14.27 -7.67 3.33
N PRO A 36 -14.20 -8.19 4.58
CA PRO A 36 -15.03 -9.30 5.03
C PRO A 36 -16.54 -9.02 5.06
N GLN A 37 -16.96 -7.76 5.02
CA GLN A 37 -18.36 -7.36 4.89
C GLN A 37 -18.78 -7.27 3.41
N HIS A 38 -17.85 -7.47 2.48
CA HIS A 38 -18.02 -7.34 1.04
C HIS A 38 -18.57 -5.96 0.62
N SER A 39 -18.10 -4.88 1.26
CA SER A 39 -18.65 -3.54 0.99
C SER A 39 -18.32 -2.99 -0.41
N GLY A 40 -17.25 -3.49 -1.05
CA GLY A 40 -16.75 -2.97 -2.31
C GLY A 40 -16.10 -1.58 -2.21
N ASN A 41 -15.86 -1.07 -1.00
CA ASN A 41 -15.23 0.22 -0.76
C ASN A 41 -13.75 0.05 -0.42
N ASN A 42 -12.86 0.70 -1.17
CA ASN A 42 -11.43 0.72 -0.87
C ASN A 42 -11.00 2.10 -0.30
N PRO A 43 -10.89 2.27 1.03
CA PRO A 43 -10.51 3.54 1.65
C PRO A 43 -9.03 3.90 1.49
N SER A 44 -8.20 2.98 1.00
CA SER A 44 -6.77 3.24 0.74
C SER A 44 -6.52 3.97 -0.59
N GLU A 45 -7.53 4.04 -1.47
CA GLU A 45 -7.45 4.80 -2.72
C GLU A 45 -7.44 6.31 -2.43
N THR A 46 -6.34 6.98 -2.82
CA THR A 46 -6.15 8.41 -2.57
C THR A 46 -5.75 9.19 -3.82
N VAL A 47 -5.55 8.50 -4.95
CA VAL A 47 -5.11 9.12 -6.21
C VAL A 47 -6.31 9.60 -7.01
N ILE A 48 -7.33 8.76 -7.17
CA ILE A 48 -8.56 9.10 -7.88
C ILE A 48 -9.58 9.67 -6.89
N ASN A 49 -10.14 10.84 -7.21
CA ASN A 49 -11.13 11.52 -6.37
C ASN A 49 -12.13 12.31 -7.23
N ALA A 50 -13.14 12.88 -6.59
CA ALA A 50 -14.25 13.60 -7.25
C ALA A 50 -13.79 14.75 -8.17
N SER A 51 -12.63 15.38 -7.89
CA SER A 51 -12.12 16.50 -8.68
C SER A 51 -11.37 16.08 -9.95
N ASN A 52 -10.83 14.85 -10.01
CA ASN A 52 -9.97 14.39 -11.10
C ASN A 52 -10.51 13.17 -11.86
N VAL A 53 -11.61 12.54 -11.41
CA VAL A 53 -12.20 11.37 -12.09
C VAL A 53 -12.55 11.64 -13.56
N GLY A 54 -12.85 12.88 -13.92
CA GLY A 54 -13.10 13.27 -15.32
C GLY A 54 -11.87 13.24 -16.22
N GLN A 55 -10.66 13.05 -15.68
CA GLN A 55 -9.39 13.01 -16.41
C GLN A 55 -8.93 11.58 -16.71
N LEU A 56 -9.69 10.56 -16.30
CA LEU A 56 -9.31 9.16 -16.53
C LEU A 56 -9.22 8.85 -18.03
N ALA A 57 -8.20 8.08 -18.40
CA ALA A 57 -7.97 7.60 -19.75
C ALA A 57 -7.76 6.08 -19.76
N ARG A 58 -8.10 5.44 -20.88
CA ARG A 58 -7.90 3.99 -21.04
C ARG A 58 -6.40 3.68 -21.12
N LEU A 59 -5.88 2.93 -20.15
CA LEU A 59 -4.48 2.51 -20.12
C LEU A 59 -4.24 1.19 -20.85
N PHE A 60 -5.18 0.24 -20.74
CA PHE A 60 -5.10 -1.06 -21.38
C PHE A 60 -6.48 -1.53 -21.84
N GLN A 61 -6.48 -2.49 -22.77
CA GLN A 61 -7.67 -3.20 -23.22
C GLN A 61 -7.24 -4.62 -23.57
N VAL A 62 -7.98 -5.61 -23.06
CA VAL A 62 -7.70 -7.03 -23.31
C VAL A 62 -8.99 -7.70 -23.75
N THR A 63 -8.92 -8.46 -24.84
CA THR A 63 -10.01 -9.34 -25.27
C THR A 63 -9.78 -10.71 -24.64
N LEU A 64 -10.78 -11.20 -23.89
CA LEU A 64 -10.74 -12.54 -23.33
C LEU A 64 -11.11 -13.57 -24.42
N PRO A 65 -10.48 -14.76 -24.42
CA PRO A 65 -10.91 -15.87 -25.24
C PRO A 65 -12.23 -16.47 -24.74
N ASP A 66 -12.90 -17.21 -25.61
CA ASP A 66 -14.09 -18.00 -25.28
C ASP A 66 -13.75 -19.26 -24.45
#